data_AF-A0A388P646-F1
#
_entry.id   AF-A0A388P646-F1
#
_cell.length_a   1.000
_cell.length_b   1.000
_cell.length_c   1.000
_cell.angle_alpha   90.00
_cell.angle_beta   90.00
_cell.angle_gamma   90.00
#
_symmetry.space_group_name_H-M   'P 1'
#
loop_
_entity.id
_entity.type
_entity.pdbx_description
1 polymer ?
#
loop_
_entity_poly.entity_id
_entity_poly.type
_entity_poly.pdbx_seq_one_letter_code
_entity_poly.pdbx_strand_id
1 'polypeptide(L)'
;MRQEIPGLFTVKMRIGFDSQERFDEILAIVAKHQVDLLTVHGRTVKGLYWSEVDYVAIAKAVASVPCPVIANGDVTSAAKAQRLASETKAYGMMMGRHAIRNPWIFRQWREVQQGQTPFVPTLTDVRTYIQELADECCDAAKATDKQAGRLKKFLNFVGLAVDTEGKFLHDMRRTENLPDLLKCCDAHLLGARASEAYPDEPHRGLIARPTRETQQGCAL
;
A
#
# COMPACT_ATOMS: atom_id res chain seq x y z
N MET A 1 2.11 -14.19 -28.31
CA MET A 1 2.43 -13.71 -26.95
C MET A 1 3.09 -14.79 -26.11
N ARG A 2 2.43 -15.90 -25.73
CA ARG A 2 3.07 -17.00 -24.98
C ARG A 2 4.35 -17.55 -25.61
N GLN A 3 4.35 -17.74 -26.92
CA GLN A 3 5.51 -18.25 -27.69
C GLN A 3 6.73 -17.30 -27.65
N GLU A 4 6.51 -16.01 -27.40
CA GLU A 4 7.56 -14.99 -27.33
C GLU A 4 8.15 -14.85 -25.92
N ILE A 5 7.57 -15.53 -24.93
CA ILE A 5 7.97 -15.44 -23.52
C ILE A 5 8.27 -16.87 -23.04
N PRO A 6 9.53 -17.35 -23.20
CA PRO A 6 9.91 -18.71 -22.82
C PRO A 6 10.01 -18.92 -21.30
N GLY A 7 10.12 -17.84 -20.52
CA GLY A 7 10.16 -17.87 -19.04
C GLY A 7 8.80 -17.66 -18.39
N LEU A 8 8.80 -17.24 -17.11
CA LEU A 8 7.57 -16.89 -16.41
C LEU A 8 6.90 -15.68 -17.06
N PHE A 9 5.68 -15.87 -17.56
CA PHE A 9 4.85 -14.83 -18.13
C PHE A 9 3.73 -14.47 -17.17
N THR A 10 3.83 -13.29 -16.56
CA THR A 10 2.80 -12.78 -15.64
C THR A 10 2.15 -11.52 -16.19
N VAL A 11 0.89 -11.28 -15.81
CA VAL A 11 0.15 -10.07 -16.19
C VAL A 11 -0.34 -9.37 -14.93
N LYS A 12 -0.18 -8.05 -14.89
CA LYS A 12 -0.86 -7.18 -13.91
C LYS A 12 -1.77 -6.21 -14.62
N MET A 13 -3.05 -6.22 -14.28
CA MET A 13 -4.04 -5.37 -14.95
C MET A 13 -5.03 -4.72 -13.98
N ARG A 14 -5.83 -3.82 -14.53
CA ARG A 14 -7.04 -3.24 -13.94
C ARG A 14 -8.27 -3.88 -14.58
N ILE A 15 -9.44 -3.71 -13.97
CA ILE A 15 -10.70 -4.33 -14.44
C ILE A 15 -11.28 -3.67 -15.71
N GLY A 16 -10.64 -2.62 -16.21
CA GLY A 16 -11.02 -1.92 -17.43
C GLY A 16 -10.45 -0.51 -17.48
N PHE A 17 -10.72 0.24 -18.54
CA PHE A 17 -10.20 1.60 -18.70
C PHE A 17 -11.07 2.63 -17.97
N ASP A 18 -12.32 2.79 -18.37
CA ASP A 18 -13.30 3.66 -17.73
C ASP A 18 -14.52 2.90 -17.20
N SER A 19 -14.93 1.83 -17.88
CA SER A 19 -15.89 0.83 -17.40
C SER A 19 -15.25 -0.56 -17.32
N GLN A 20 -15.98 -1.53 -16.74
CA GLN A 20 -15.61 -2.95 -16.72
C GLN A 20 -16.35 -3.81 -17.76
N GLU A 21 -17.02 -3.20 -18.73
CA GLU A 21 -17.86 -3.91 -19.72
C GLU A 21 -17.07 -4.94 -20.54
N ARG A 22 -15.81 -4.63 -20.86
CA ARG A 22 -14.91 -5.49 -21.64
C ARG A 22 -14.09 -6.46 -20.78
N PHE A 23 -14.35 -6.54 -19.49
CA PHE A 23 -13.52 -7.30 -18.57
C PHE A 23 -13.46 -8.80 -18.92
N ASP A 24 -14.58 -9.38 -19.38
CA ASP A 24 -14.66 -10.78 -19.79
C ASP A 24 -13.82 -11.08 -21.04
N GLU A 25 -13.82 -10.17 -22.01
CA GLU A 25 -12.99 -10.27 -23.20
C GLU A 25 -11.50 -10.22 -22.84
N ILE A 26 -11.13 -9.34 -21.89
CA ILE A 26 -9.75 -9.24 -21.40
C ILE A 26 -9.35 -10.54 -20.69
N LEU A 27 -10.21 -11.10 -19.83
CA LEU A 27 -9.94 -12.38 -19.15
C LEU A 27 -9.80 -13.53 -20.14
N ALA A 28 -10.62 -13.58 -21.19
CA ALA A 28 -10.50 -14.57 -22.26
C ALA A 28 -9.16 -14.47 -23.01
N ILE A 29 -8.65 -13.26 -23.24
CA ILE A 29 -7.31 -13.04 -23.83
C ILE A 29 -6.21 -13.54 -22.89
N VAL A 30 -6.30 -13.26 -21.59
CA VAL A 30 -5.35 -13.76 -20.58
C VAL A 30 -5.32 -15.29 -20.57
N ALA A 31 -6.50 -15.92 -20.55
CA ALA A 31 -6.62 -17.38 -20.57
C ALA A 31 -6.05 -17.99 -21.86
N LYS A 32 -6.39 -17.43 -23.03
CA LYS A 32 -5.88 -17.85 -24.34
C LYS A 32 -4.35 -17.86 -24.39
N HIS A 33 -3.70 -16.91 -23.74
CA HIS A 33 -2.25 -16.78 -23.75
C HIS A 33 -1.54 -17.54 -22.62
N GLN A 34 -2.24 -18.35 -21.82
CA GLN A 34 -1.63 -19.24 -20.82
C GLN A 34 -0.62 -18.49 -19.94
N VAL A 35 -1.08 -17.36 -19.39
CA VAL A 35 -0.32 -16.56 -18.42
C VAL A 35 -0.12 -17.38 -17.15
N ASP A 36 1.09 -17.39 -16.60
CA ASP A 36 1.45 -18.20 -15.43
C ASP A 36 0.88 -17.64 -14.12
N LEU A 37 0.66 -16.32 -14.04
CA LEU A 37 0.05 -15.64 -12.90
C LEU A 37 -0.60 -14.32 -13.32
N LEU A 38 -1.82 -14.09 -12.84
CA LEU A 38 -2.56 -12.85 -13.07
C LEU A 38 -2.67 -12.05 -11.77
N THR A 39 -2.34 -10.76 -11.79
CA THR A 39 -2.66 -9.83 -10.70
C THR A 39 -3.73 -8.85 -11.15
N VAL A 40 -4.84 -8.77 -10.43
CA VAL A 40 -5.96 -7.86 -10.73
C VAL A 40 -6.06 -6.77 -9.69
N HIS A 41 -5.93 -5.51 -10.13
CA HIS A 41 -6.35 -4.36 -9.34
C HIS A 41 -7.83 -4.09 -9.60
N GLY A 42 -8.68 -4.19 -8.59
CA GLY A 42 -10.14 -4.06 -8.70
C GLY A 42 -10.67 -2.66 -9.01
N ARG A 43 -9.94 -1.82 -9.74
CA ARG A 43 -10.35 -0.47 -10.14
C ARG A 43 -10.17 -0.31 -11.63
N THR A 44 -11.00 0.52 -12.27
CA THR A 44 -10.75 0.96 -13.65
C THR A 44 -9.59 1.94 -13.71
N VAL A 45 -8.96 2.13 -14.88
CA VAL A 45 -7.88 3.11 -15.05
C VAL A 45 -8.34 4.52 -14.65
N LYS A 46 -9.51 4.99 -15.13
CA LYS A 46 -10.06 6.32 -14.78
C LYS A 46 -10.52 6.44 -13.33
N GLY A 47 -10.80 5.33 -12.65
CA GLY A 47 -11.10 5.33 -11.22
C GLY A 47 -9.90 5.68 -10.32
N LEU A 48 -8.69 5.73 -10.89
CA LEU A 48 -7.41 6.03 -10.22
C LEU A 48 -7.29 5.40 -8.83
N TYR A 49 -7.24 6.22 -7.76
CA TYR A 49 -7.06 5.77 -6.38
C TYR A 49 -8.21 6.15 -5.44
N TRP A 50 -9.24 6.85 -5.94
CA TRP A 50 -10.40 7.30 -5.17
C TRP A 50 -11.62 6.40 -5.33
N SER A 51 -11.74 5.72 -6.48
CA SER A 51 -12.83 4.74 -6.67
C SER A 51 -12.74 3.62 -5.65
N GLU A 52 -13.87 3.03 -5.31
CA GLU A 52 -13.87 1.80 -4.51
C GLU A 52 -13.25 0.65 -5.30
N VAL A 53 -12.70 -0.32 -4.58
CA VAL A 53 -12.14 -1.53 -5.17
C VAL A 53 -13.28 -2.53 -5.36
N ASP A 54 -13.54 -2.92 -6.60
CA ASP A 54 -14.47 -3.99 -6.95
C ASP A 54 -13.81 -5.35 -6.72
N TYR A 55 -14.05 -5.90 -5.53
CA TYR A 55 -13.59 -7.25 -5.16
C TYR A 55 -14.42 -8.36 -5.83
N VAL A 56 -15.64 -8.06 -6.29
CA VAL A 56 -16.48 -9.01 -7.05
C VAL A 56 -15.85 -9.28 -8.41
N ALA A 57 -15.34 -8.24 -9.08
CA ALA A 57 -14.58 -8.40 -10.32
C ALA A 57 -13.30 -9.23 -10.11
N ILE A 58 -12.63 -9.10 -8.98
CA ILE A 58 -11.47 -9.95 -8.65
C ILE A 58 -11.91 -11.43 -8.49
N ALA A 59 -12.99 -11.69 -7.76
CA ALA A 59 -13.53 -13.05 -7.61
C ALA A 59 -13.95 -13.65 -8.97
N LYS A 60 -14.51 -12.82 -9.87
CA LYS A 60 -14.81 -13.21 -11.25
C LYS A 60 -13.54 -13.61 -12.01
N ALA A 61 -12.46 -12.84 -11.90
CA ALA A 61 -11.19 -13.21 -12.52
C ALA A 61 -10.66 -14.55 -12.00
N VAL A 62 -10.72 -14.79 -10.68
CA VAL A 62 -10.34 -16.07 -10.06
C VAL A 62 -11.12 -17.24 -10.65
N ALA A 63 -12.42 -17.08 -10.91
CA ALA A 63 -13.26 -18.13 -11.49
C ALA A 63 -13.04 -18.33 -13.00
N SER A 64 -12.57 -17.30 -13.73
CA SER A 64 -12.54 -17.30 -15.19
C SER A 64 -11.21 -17.73 -15.81
N VAL A 65 -10.07 -17.56 -15.12
CA VAL A 65 -8.75 -17.90 -15.68
C VAL A 65 -8.16 -19.15 -15.02
N PRO A 66 -7.42 -19.98 -15.76
CA PRO A 66 -6.89 -21.25 -15.23
C PRO A 66 -5.65 -21.06 -14.33
N CYS A 67 -5.04 -19.88 -14.31
CA CYS A 67 -3.83 -19.60 -13.54
C CYS A 67 -4.14 -18.95 -12.17
N PRO A 68 -3.19 -18.97 -11.21
CA PRO A 68 -3.35 -18.29 -9.94
C PRO A 68 -3.58 -16.79 -10.11
N VAL A 69 -4.60 -16.27 -9.41
CA VAL A 69 -4.93 -14.84 -9.39
C VAL A 69 -4.53 -14.20 -8.06
N ILE A 70 -3.78 -13.11 -8.13
CA ILE A 70 -3.41 -12.25 -6.99
C ILE A 70 -4.35 -11.04 -6.94
N ALA A 71 -5.02 -10.86 -5.80
CA ALA A 71 -5.89 -9.72 -5.55
C ALA A 71 -5.06 -8.48 -5.19
N ASN A 72 -5.42 -7.33 -5.77
CA ASN A 72 -4.77 -6.04 -5.50
C ASN A 72 -5.81 -4.93 -5.35
N GLY A 73 -5.58 -4.03 -4.40
CA GLY A 73 -6.46 -2.89 -4.14
C GLY A 73 -6.84 -2.82 -2.67
N ASP A 74 -6.36 -1.76 -2.01
CA ASP A 74 -6.70 -1.38 -0.65
C ASP A 74 -6.65 -2.51 0.40
N VAL A 75 -5.72 -3.44 0.23
CA VAL A 75 -5.32 -4.38 1.28
C VAL A 75 -4.50 -3.57 2.30
N THR A 76 -5.13 -3.21 3.42
CA THR A 76 -4.62 -2.24 4.41
C THR A 76 -3.99 -2.87 5.64
N SER A 77 -4.44 -4.07 5.99
CA SER A 77 -4.06 -4.84 7.17
C SER A 77 -4.09 -6.34 6.87
N ALA A 78 -3.43 -7.13 7.72
CA ALA A 78 -3.49 -8.60 7.65
C ALA A 78 -4.93 -9.12 7.86
N ALA A 79 -5.71 -8.50 8.76
CA ALA A 79 -7.11 -8.83 8.96
C ALA A 79 -7.96 -8.59 7.70
N LYS A 80 -7.73 -7.47 6.99
CA LYS A 80 -8.41 -7.21 5.71
C LYS A 80 -7.96 -8.20 4.63
N ALA A 81 -6.67 -8.54 4.57
CA ALA A 81 -6.17 -9.57 3.67
C ALA A 81 -6.88 -10.92 3.91
N GLN A 82 -7.10 -11.33 5.17
CA GLN A 82 -7.80 -12.57 5.52
C GLN A 82 -9.23 -12.62 4.99
N ARG A 83 -9.96 -11.53 5.22
CA ARG A 83 -11.33 -11.36 4.73
C ARG A 83 -11.37 -11.43 3.21
N LEU A 84 -10.53 -10.65 2.53
CA LEU A 84 -10.50 -10.60 1.07
C LEU A 84 -10.09 -11.94 0.45
N ALA A 85 -9.20 -12.70 1.08
CA ALA A 85 -8.82 -14.03 0.62
C ALA A 85 -10.03 -14.99 0.68
N SER A 86 -10.83 -14.87 1.76
CA SER A 86 -12.03 -15.67 1.95
C SER A 86 -13.15 -15.31 0.96
N GLU A 87 -13.33 -14.02 0.66
CA GLU A 87 -14.35 -13.49 -0.25
C GLU A 87 -14.02 -13.74 -1.72
N THR A 88 -12.78 -13.46 -2.14
CA THR A 88 -12.38 -13.53 -3.55
C THR A 88 -11.86 -14.89 -3.98
N LYS A 89 -11.43 -15.73 -3.03
CA LYS A 89 -10.69 -16.98 -3.28
C LYS A 89 -9.38 -16.77 -4.05
N ALA A 90 -8.85 -15.55 -4.07
CA ALA A 90 -7.58 -15.25 -4.70
C ALA A 90 -6.44 -16.07 -4.08
N TYR A 91 -5.49 -16.49 -4.92
CA TYR A 91 -4.32 -17.26 -4.50
C TYR A 91 -3.40 -16.48 -3.56
N GLY A 92 -3.41 -15.16 -3.66
CA GLY A 92 -2.64 -14.30 -2.78
C GLY A 92 -3.03 -12.84 -2.87
N MET A 93 -2.34 -12.02 -2.08
CA MET A 93 -2.59 -10.58 -1.96
C MET A 93 -1.36 -9.79 -2.38
N MET A 94 -1.55 -8.77 -3.21
CA MET A 94 -0.52 -7.77 -3.51
C MET A 94 -0.80 -6.49 -2.72
N MET A 95 0.11 -6.20 -1.79
CA MET A 95 0.04 -5.04 -0.89
C MET A 95 0.99 -3.96 -1.41
N GLY A 96 0.44 -2.78 -1.72
CA GLY A 96 1.18 -1.66 -2.29
C GLY A 96 1.39 -0.54 -1.28
N ARG A 97 0.61 0.54 -1.42
CA ARG A 97 0.73 1.77 -0.60
C ARG A 97 0.75 1.52 0.90
N HIS A 98 -0.09 0.60 1.41
CA HIS A 98 -0.15 0.32 2.85
C HIS A 98 1.10 -0.38 3.39
N ALA A 99 1.87 -1.08 2.54
CA ALA A 99 3.16 -1.64 2.94
C ALA A 99 4.23 -0.57 3.18
N ILE A 100 4.06 0.64 2.63
CA ILE A 100 4.93 1.79 2.96
C ILE A 100 4.60 2.34 4.35
N ARG A 101 3.32 2.31 4.74
CA ARG A 101 2.88 2.74 6.08
C ARG A 101 3.26 1.72 7.15
N ASN A 102 2.97 0.45 6.87
CA ASN A 102 3.19 -0.69 7.73
C ASN A 102 3.97 -1.76 6.93
N PRO A 103 5.32 -1.72 6.94
CA PRO A 103 6.14 -2.73 6.26
C PRO A 103 5.99 -4.13 6.88
N TRP A 104 5.58 -4.20 8.15
CA TRP A 104 5.35 -5.45 8.86
C TRP A 104 4.11 -6.21 8.36
N ILE A 105 3.27 -5.62 7.52
CA ILE A 105 2.05 -6.26 6.98
C ILE A 105 2.32 -7.63 6.33
N PHE A 106 3.48 -7.84 5.70
CA PHE A 106 3.84 -9.13 5.13
C PHE A 106 4.14 -10.19 6.21
N ARG A 107 4.78 -9.77 7.31
CA ARG A 107 5.01 -10.61 8.48
C ARG A 107 3.69 -10.92 9.18
N GLN A 108 2.92 -9.89 9.50
CA GLN A 108 1.60 -10.00 10.12
C GLN A 108 0.67 -10.92 9.32
N TRP A 109 0.70 -10.82 7.98
CA TRP A 109 -0.09 -11.69 7.11
C TRP A 109 0.32 -13.16 7.22
N ARG A 110 1.64 -13.45 7.23
CA ARG A 110 2.13 -14.83 7.43
C ARG A 110 1.77 -15.35 8.82
N GLU A 111 1.89 -14.54 9.87
CA GLU A 111 1.53 -14.90 11.24
C GLU A 111 0.03 -15.26 11.33
N VAL A 112 -0.85 -14.42 10.76
CA VAL A 112 -2.30 -14.71 10.69
C VAL A 112 -2.59 -16.01 9.94
N GLN A 113 -1.93 -16.25 8.81
CA GLN A 113 -2.09 -17.49 8.02
C GLN A 113 -1.63 -18.75 8.79
N GLN A 114 -0.71 -18.59 9.75
CA GLN A 114 -0.22 -19.65 10.64
C GLN A 114 -1.04 -19.78 11.94
N GLY A 115 -2.11 -18.99 12.10
CA GLY A 115 -2.91 -18.97 13.33
C GLY A 115 -2.19 -18.32 14.53
N GLN A 116 -1.15 -17.53 14.29
CA GLN A 116 -0.40 -16.81 15.32
C GLN A 116 -1.00 -15.41 15.55
N THR A 117 -0.72 -14.85 16.73
CA THR A 117 -0.99 -13.43 17.00
C THR A 117 -0.04 -12.57 16.17
N PRO A 118 -0.55 -11.66 15.32
CA PRO A 118 0.32 -10.84 14.48
C PRO A 118 1.14 -9.85 15.30
N PHE A 119 2.34 -9.54 14.82
CA PHE A 119 3.20 -8.51 15.39
C PHE A 119 2.48 -7.16 15.46
N VAL A 120 2.52 -6.52 16.63
CA VAL A 120 1.98 -5.18 16.85
C VAL A 120 3.15 -4.21 16.97
N PRO A 121 3.45 -3.41 15.93
CA PRO A 121 4.51 -2.43 15.98
C PRO A 121 4.21 -1.34 17.02
N THR A 122 5.24 -0.83 17.66
CA THR A 122 5.20 0.35 18.53
C THR A 122 5.62 1.60 17.77
N LEU A 123 5.42 2.80 18.33
CA LEU A 123 5.96 4.02 17.75
C LEU A 123 7.50 4.03 17.70
N THR A 124 8.18 3.33 18.62
CA THR A 124 9.62 3.09 18.51
C THR A 124 9.98 2.27 17.27
N ASP A 125 9.24 1.20 16.96
CA ASP A 125 9.46 0.41 15.74
C ASP A 125 9.26 1.27 14.48
N VAL A 126 8.27 2.15 14.49
CA VAL A 126 8.04 3.14 13.41
C VAL A 126 9.23 4.08 13.27
N ARG A 127 9.78 4.58 14.38
CA ARG A 127 10.95 5.47 14.31
C ARG A 127 12.19 4.77 13.76
N THR A 128 12.40 3.51 14.14
CA THR A 128 13.46 2.65 13.58
C THR A 128 13.27 2.47 12.07
N TYR A 129 12.07 2.13 11.64
CA TYR A 129 11.75 2.03 10.21
C TYR A 129 11.98 3.34 9.44
N ILE A 130 11.68 4.49 10.02
CA ILE A 130 11.98 5.80 9.42
C ILE A 130 13.49 6.01 9.26
N GLN A 131 14.29 5.54 10.22
CA GLN A 131 15.74 5.59 10.10
C GLN A 131 16.23 4.73 8.95
N GLU A 132 15.77 3.48 8.86
CA GLU A 132 16.11 2.56 7.76
C GLU A 132 15.71 3.14 6.40
N LEU A 133 14.54 3.78 6.29
CA LEU A 133 14.13 4.49 5.09
C LEU A 133 15.05 5.66 4.74
N ALA A 134 15.50 6.42 5.75
CA ALA A 134 16.41 7.52 5.54
C ALA A 134 17.74 7.01 4.99
N ASP A 135 18.29 5.97 5.62
CA ASP A 135 19.57 5.37 5.25
C ASP A 135 19.54 4.82 3.80
N GLU A 136 18.45 4.16 3.40
CA GLU A 136 18.35 3.57 2.04
C GLU A 136 17.92 4.55 0.95
N CYS A 137 17.13 5.57 1.28
CA CYS A 137 16.57 6.46 0.27
C CYS A 137 17.27 7.82 0.18
N CYS A 138 18.09 8.21 1.17
CA CYS A 138 18.77 9.50 1.19
C CYS A 138 20.22 9.33 0.77
N ASP A 139 20.55 9.84 -0.41
CA ASP A 139 21.92 9.94 -0.89
C ASP A 139 22.64 11.08 -0.14
N ALA A 140 23.68 10.73 0.63
CA ALA A 140 24.49 11.67 1.40
C ALA A 140 25.17 12.75 0.54
N ALA A 141 25.35 12.50 -0.77
CA ALA A 141 25.88 13.49 -1.70
C ALA A 141 24.83 14.57 -2.10
N LYS A 142 23.55 14.38 -1.76
CA LYS A 142 22.50 15.38 -2.00
C LYS A 142 22.38 16.35 -0.84
N ALA A 143 21.92 17.56 -1.13
CA ALA A 143 21.55 18.52 -0.11
C ALA A 143 20.41 17.99 0.79
N THR A 144 20.43 18.37 2.07
CA THR A 144 19.56 17.83 3.12
C THR A 144 18.07 18.14 2.91
N ASP A 145 17.75 19.21 2.19
CA ASP A 145 16.40 19.57 1.75
C ASP A 145 15.83 18.55 0.75
N LYS A 146 16.65 18.11 -0.21
CA LYS A 146 16.28 17.09 -1.20
C LYS A 146 16.11 15.72 -0.55
N GLN A 147 16.97 15.39 0.41
CA GLN A 147 16.85 14.18 1.23
C GLN A 147 15.55 14.19 2.03
N ALA A 148 15.24 15.30 2.72
CA ALA A 148 13.96 15.46 3.41
C ALA A 148 12.77 15.31 2.46
N GLY A 149 12.77 16.00 1.32
CA GLY A 149 11.71 15.89 0.31
C GLY A 149 11.51 14.46 -0.21
N ARG A 150 12.58 13.65 -0.28
CA ARG A 150 12.50 12.22 -0.62
C ARG A 150 11.86 11.43 0.51
N LEU A 151 12.34 11.56 1.75
CA LEU A 151 11.82 10.81 2.90
C LEU A 151 10.34 11.13 3.18
N LYS A 152 9.95 12.40 3.08
CA LYS A 152 8.56 12.86 3.25
C LYS A 152 7.56 12.14 2.33
N LYS A 153 7.98 11.65 1.15
CA LYS A 153 7.09 10.89 0.26
C LYS A 153 6.60 9.60 0.92
N PHE A 154 7.43 8.97 1.73
CA PHE A 154 7.07 7.79 2.52
C PHE A 154 6.32 8.19 3.79
N LEU A 155 6.80 9.23 4.49
CA LEU A 155 6.20 9.67 5.76
C LEU A 155 4.78 10.21 5.61
N ASN A 156 4.38 10.64 4.42
CA ASN A 156 2.98 10.96 4.13
C ASN A 156 2.05 9.73 4.33
N PHE A 157 2.53 8.51 4.08
CA PHE A 157 1.76 7.29 4.34
C PHE A 157 1.90 6.85 5.80
N VAL A 158 3.13 6.84 6.33
CA VAL A 158 3.40 6.47 7.74
C VAL A 158 2.61 7.36 8.70
N GLY A 159 2.55 8.65 8.44
CA GLY A 159 1.87 9.61 9.31
C GLY A 159 0.37 9.42 9.44
N LEU A 160 -0.27 8.63 8.57
CA LEU A 160 -1.71 8.34 8.65
C LEU A 160 -2.13 7.58 9.91
N ALA A 161 -1.20 6.96 10.62
CA ALA A 161 -1.48 6.16 11.82
C ALA A 161 -0.61 6.57 13.02
N VAL A 162 0.02 7.75 13.00
CA VAL A 162 0.84 8.23 14.12
C VAL A 162 -0.01 8.90 15.20
N ASP A 163 -0.98 9.70 14.79
CA ASP A 163 -1.91 10.38 15.69
C ASP A 163 -3.23 10.68 14.98
N THR A 164 -4.32 10.76 15.75
CA THR A 164 -5.68 10.93 15.22
C THR A 164 -5.95 12.33 14.67
N GLU A 165 -5.20 13.34 15.11
CA GLU A 165 -5.41 14.75 14.74
C GLU A 165 -4.63 15.15 13.48
N GLY A 166 -3.71 14.30 13.01
CA GLY A 166 -2.80 14.58 11.91
C GLY A 166 -1.71 15.58 12.28
N LYS A 167 -1.42 15.77 13.57
CA LYS A 167 -0.40 16.71 14.06
C LYS A 167 0.99 16.34 13.57
N PHE A 168 1.35 15.05 13.57
CA PHE A 168 2.61 14.58 13.01
C PHE A 168 2.70 14.94 11.52
N LEU A 169 1.66 14.65 10.73
CA LEU A 169 1.63 14.98 9.30
C LEU A 169 1.78 16.49 9.06
N HIS A 170 1.10 17.31 9.86
CA HIS A 170 1.21 18.76 9.80
C HIS A 170 2.65 19.23 10.05
N ASP A 171 3.25 18.81 11.18
CA ASP A 171 4.58 19.27 11.59
C ASP A 171 5.67 18.73 10.63
N MET A 172 5.61 17.45 10.29
CA MET A 172 6.54 16.75 9.38
C MET A 172 6.57 17.38 7.99
N ARG A 173 5.42 17.78 7.44
CA ARG A 173 5.36 18.42 6.12
C ARG A 173 6.07 19.78 6.08
N ARG A 174 6.20 20.48 7.21
CA ARG A 174 6.75 21.84 7.29
C ARG A 174 8.26 21.91 7.56
N THR A 175 8.91 20.80 7.90
CA THR A 175 10.38 20.80 8.07
C THR A 175 11.11 21.10 6.75
N GLU A 176 12.28 21.71 6.78
CA GLU A 176 12.96 22.13 5.53
C GLU A 176 14.12 21.21 5.13
N ASN A 177 14.71 20.52 6.10
CA ASN A 177 15.91 19.70 5.92
C ASN A 177 15.82 18.38 6.70
N LEU A 178 16.72 17.43 6.39
CA LEU A 178 16.70 16.09 6.98
C LEU A 178 16.91 16.10 8.51
N PRO A 179 17.88 16.84 9.09
CA PRO A 179 18.02 16.92 10.54
C PRO A 179 16.73 17.35 11.27
N ASP A 180 16.07 18.41 10.79
CA ASP A 180 14.83 18.90 11.39
C ASP A 180 13.68 17.90 11.20
N LEU A 181 13.66 17.20 10.07
CA LEU A 181 12.70 16.13 9.81
C LEU A 181 12.86 14.96 10.80
N LEU A 182 14.09 14.51 11.06
CA LEU A 182 14.36 13.42 12.00
C LEU A 182 14.03 13.84 13.43
N LYS A 183 14.38 15.08 13.82
CA LYS A 183 14.01 15.65 15.13
C LYS A 183 12.48 15.74 15.30
N CYS A 184 11.76 16.10 14.25
CA CYS A 184 10.29 16.07 14.24
C CYS A 184 9.76 14.64 14.44
N CYS A 185 10.39 13.63 13.83
CA CYS A 185 10.00 12.24 14.05
C CYS A 185 10.24 11.81 15.51
N ASP A 186 11.39 12.15 16.08
CA ASP A 186 11.71 11.83 17.48
C ASP A 186 10.67 12.43 18.45
N ALA A 187 10.29 13.69 18.24
CA ALA A 187 9.32 14.39 19.08
C ALA A 187 7.92 13.75 19.09
N HIS A 188 7.54 13.08 18.00
CA HIS A 188 6.21 12.47 17.83
C HIS A 188 6.16 10.97 18.12
N LEU A 189 7.30 10.28 17.99
CA LEU A 189 7.36 8.81 18.03
C LEU A 189 8.11 8.25 19.24
N LEU A 190 8.88 9.08 19.94
CA LEU A 190 9.65 8.67 21.12
C LEU A 190 9.13 9.35 22.40
N GLY A 191 9.83 9.14 23.51
CA GLY A 191 9.44 9.70 24.81
C GLY A 191 8.24 8.97 25.42
N ALA A 192 7.27 9.72 25.93
CA ALA A 192 6.13 9.15 26.66
C ALA A 192 5.24 8.23 25.81
N ARG A 193 5.23 8.41 24.48
CA ARG A 193 4.41 7.65 23.54
C ARG A 193 5.13 6.46 22.91
N ALA A 194 6.41 6.26 23.22
CA ALA A 194 7.29 5.31 22.52
C ALA A 194 6.72 3.88 22.45
N SER A 195 6.08 3.42 23.53
CA SER A 195 5.48 2.09 23.65
C SER A 195 4.02 2.01 23.16
N GLU A 196 3.44 3.10 22.66
CA GLU A 196 2.09 3.07 22.08
C GLU A 196 2.08 2.18 20.84
N ALA A 197 1.02 1.40 20.68
CA ALA A 197 0.82 0.57 19.50
C ALA A 197 0.56 1.46 18.28
N TYR A 198 1.28 1.17 17.19
CA TYR A 198 1.04 1.77 15.89
C TYR A 198 -0.10 1.01 15.17
N PRO A 199 -1.25 1.65 14.90
CA PRO A 199 -2.44 0.96 14.41
C PRO A 199 -2.27 0.28 13.04
N ASP A 200 -2.95 -0.87 12.88
CA ASP A 200 -3.00 -1.61 11.61
C ASP A 200 -3.82 -0.92 10.51
N GLU A 201 -4.62 0.09 10.83
CA GLU A 201 -5.40 0.86 9.86
C GLU A 201 -5.05 2.35 9.98
N PRO A 202 -5.08 3.12 8.87
CA PRO A 202 -4.94 4.57 8.95
C PRO A 202 -6.10 5.20 9.72
N HIS A 203 -5.86 6.31 10.41
CA HIS A 203 -6.91 7.07 11.08
C HIS A 203 -7.88 7.68 10.06
N ARG A 204 -9.17 7.62 10.38
CA ARG A 204 -10.24 8.12 9.51
C ARG A 204 -10.09 9.62 9.25
N GLY A 205 -10.22 10.03 7.99
CA GLY A 205 -10.18 11.44 7.59
C GLY A 205 -8.78 11.97 7.27
N LEU A 206 -7.71 11.23 7.61
CA LEU A 206 -6.35 11.61 7.20
C LEU A 206 -6.06 11.12 5.78
N ILE A 207 -5.35 11.95 5.00
CA ILE A 207 -5.04 11.67 3.60
C ILE A 207 -3.54 11.86 3.35
N ALA A 208 -2.90 10.84 2.79
CA ALA A 208 -1.45 10.84 2.58
C ALA A 208 -1.09 11.83 1.47
N ARG A 209 -1.85 11.79 0.37
CA ARG A 209 -1.63 12.62 -0.81
C ARG A 209 -2.94 13.25 -1.27
N PRO A 210 -3.38 14.35 -0.63
CA PRO A 210 -4.63 15.03 -0.98
C PRO A 210 -4.78 15.24 -2.50
N THR A 211 -3.75 15.76 -3.17
CA THR A 211 -3.77 16.02 -4.62
C THR A 211 -3.93 14.79 -5.54
N ARG A 212 -3.80 13.56 -5.02
CA ARG A 212 -3.89 12.32 -5.82
C ARG A 212 -4.99 11.36 -5.36
N GLU A 213 -5.55 11.59 -4.18
CA GLU A 213 -6.44 10.64 -3.50
C GLU A 213 -7.82 11.25 -3.21
N THR A 214 -8.04 12.54 -3.49
CA THR A 214 -9.37 13.18 -3.49
C THR A 214 -9.75 13.68 -4.88
N GLN A 215 -11.05 13.66 -5.19
CA GLN A 215 -11.58 14.26 -6.43
C GLN A 215 -11.47 15.79 -6.42
N GLN A 216 -11.56 16.40 -5.25
CA GLN A 216 -11.27 17.81 -5.05
C GLN A 216 -9.76 17.96 -4.83
N GLY A 217 -9.05 18.61 -5.75
CA GLY A 217 -7.66 19.00 -5.52
C GLY A 217 -7.53 19.82 -4.22
N CYS A 218 -6.34 19.77 -3.59
CA CYS A 218 -5.99 20.39 -2.31
C CYS A 218 -6.83 21.65 -1.98
N ALA A 219 -7.79 21.52 -1.07
CA ALA A 219 -8.24 22.61 -0.23
C ALA A 219 -7.61 22.38 1.15
N LEU A 220 -6.34 22.76 1.27
CA LEU A 220 -5.67 23.00 2.55
C LEU A 220 -5.32 24.48 2.59
#